data_AF-S0G0B6-F1
#
_entry.id   AF-S0G0B6-F1
#
_cell.length_a   1.000
_cell.length_b   1.000
_cell.length_c   1.000
_cell.angle_alpha   90.00
_cell.angle_beta   90.00
_cell.angle_gamma   90.00
#
_symmetry.space_group_name_H-M   'P 1'
#
loop_
_entity.id
_entity.type
_entity.pdbx_description
1 polymer ?
#
loop_
_entity_poly.entity_id
_entity_poly.type
_entity_poly.pdbx_seq_one_letter_code
_entity_poly.pdbx_strand_id
1 'polypeptide(L)'
;MNREVYKKIENHMLETMDDSAHDREHIYRVLYMALDIAKHESNVDMEVLIAACLLHDIGRKEQYLNPALCHARVGSEKAYRYLLYCGFPEQKASHIKECILSHRYRSDNPPESIEAKILFDSDKLDATGTLGIARTLFYNALISEPLYSVDGNGNVLDGQHDKVPSFFREYKYKLENIYDKFYTDRAAQIARERQLSAVSFYENMLREVKACYINGIPDLKSILE
;
A
#
# COMPACT_ATOMS: atom_id res chain seq x y z
N MET A 1 17.93 1.32 19.06
CA MET A 1 17.76 2.75 18.74
C MET A 1 17.50 3.59 19.98
N ASN A 2 18.29 4.64 20.18
CA ASN A 2 18.03 5.62 21.25
C ASN A 2 16.98 6.66 20.80
N ARG A 3 16.44 7.42 21.76
CA ARG A 3 15.36 8.39 21.51
C ARG A 3 15.77 9.53 20.58
N GLU A 4 17.02 9.96 20.61
CA GLU A 4 17.51 11.07 19.77
C GLU A 4 17.58 10.66 18.31
N VAL A 5 18.08 9.45 18.04
CA VAL A 5 18.15 8.88 16.70
C VAL A 5 16.74 8.66 16.13
N TYR A 6 15.82 8.10 16.94
CA TYR A 6 14.42 7.96 16.53
C TYR A 6 13.83 9.32 16.11
N LYS A 7 13.99 10.36 16.94
CA LYS A 7 13.47 11.71 16.65
C LYS A 7 14.05 12.30 15.37
N LYS A 8 15.33 12.08 15.07
CA LYS A 8 15.96 12.55 13.82
C LYS A 8 15.27 11.91 12.61
N ILE A 9 15.14 10.58 12.62
CA ILE A 9 14.49 9.83 11.54
C ILE A 9 13.02 10.22 11.39
N GLU A 10 12.30 10.32 12.51
CA GLU A 10 10.89 10.74 12.53
C GLU A 10 10.72 12.15 11.96
N ASN A 11 11.56 13.12 12.37
CA ASN A 11 11.51 14.48 11.81
C ASN A 11 11.77 14.48 10.30
N HIS A 12 12.73 13.70 9.82
CA HIS A 12 12.99 13.59 8.38
C HIS A 12 11.82 12.97 7.62
N MET A 13 11.16 11.96 8.21
CA MET A 13 9.91 11.43 7.68
C MET A 13 8.84 12.53 7.63
N LEU A 14 8.61 13.27 8.72
CA LEU A 14 7.58 14.32 8.77
C LEU A 14 7.83 15.45 7.76
N GLU A 15 9.09 15.80 7.49
CA GLU A 15 9.46 16.80 6.48
C GLU A 15 9.27 16.33 5.03
N THR A 16 9.06 15.03 4.80
CA THR A 16 8.95 14.43 3.46
C THR A 16 7.54 13.94 3.11
N MET A 17 6.62 13.86 4.07
CA MET A 17 5.25 13.38 3.87
C MET A 17 4.28 14.54 3.55
N ASP A 18 4.13 14.85 2.26
CA ASP A 18 3.21 15.89 1.74
C ASP A 18 1.90 15.31 1.17
N ASP A 19 1.72 13.98 1.16
CA ASP A 19 0.59 13.28 0.52
C ASP A 19 -0.41 12.78 1.57
N SER A 20 -1.71 12.95 1.29
CA SER A 20 -2.80 12.47 2.15
C SER A 20 -3.06 10.97 2.01
N ALA A 21 -2.69 10.34 0.89
CA ALA A 21 -2.75 8.89 0.72
C ALA A 21 -1.58 8.18 1.43
N HIS A 22 -0.42 8.81 1.56
CA HIS A 22 0.76 8.25 2.22
C HIS A 22 1.22 9.22 3.31
N ASP A 23 0.27 9.62 4.14
CA ASP A 23 0.48 10.59 5.20
C ASP A 23 1.30 9.99 6.36
N ARG A 24 1.70 10.85 7.29
CA ARG A 24 2.38 10.39 8.52
C ARG A 24 1.56 9.32 9.26
N GLU A 25 0.23 9.39 9.21
CA GLU A 25 -0.65 8.45 9.91
C GLU A 25 -0.56 7.05 9.28
N HIS A 26 -0.42 6.94 7.96
CA HIS A 26 -0.06 5.70 7.29
C HIS A 26 1.26 5.15 7.83
N ILE A 27 2.32 5.95 7.85
CA ILE A 27 3.63 5.53 8.35
C ILE A 27 3.54 5.01 9.80
N TYR A 28 2.80 5.72 10.67
CA TYR A 28 2.60 5.28 12.05
C TYR A 28 1.79 3.99 12.15
N ARG A 29 0.73 3.80 11.36
CA ARG A 29 -0.01 2.52 11.34
C ARG A 29 0.88 1.37 10.89
N VAL A 30 1.69 1.56 9.85
CA VAL A 30 2.68 0.58 9.37
C VAL A 30 3.68 0.26 10.49
N LEU A 31 4.24 1.27 11.14
CA LEU A 31 5.16 1.08 12.27
C LEU A 31 4.49 0.30 13.41
N TYR A 32 3.29 0.66 13.84
CA TYR A 32 2.63 0.01 14.97
C TYR A 32 2.20 -1.42 14.66
N MET A 33 1.81 -1.71 13.41
CA MET A 33 1.59 -3.08 12.95
C MET A 33 2.88 -3.88 12.90
N ALA A 34 3.98 -3.29 12.41
CA ALA A 34 5.29 -3.94 12.43
C ALA A 34 5.74 -4.28 13.86
N LEU A 35 5.53 -3.37 14.82
CA LEU A 35 5.82 -3.61 16.24
C LEU A 35 4.93 -4.71 16.83
N ASP A 36 3.69 -4.88 16.38
CA ASP A 36 2.86 -6.01 16.82
C ASP A 36 3.36 -7.33 16.25
N ILE A 37 3.59 -7.40 14.94
CA ILE A 37 4.09 -8.60 14.25
C ILE A 37 5.43 -9.03 14.85
N ALA A 38 6.35 -8.09 15.09
CA ALA A 38 7.68 -8.39 15.63
C ALA A 38 7.66 -9.08 17.02
N LYS A 39 6.58 -8.96 17.81
CA LYS A 39 6.44 -9.69 19.10
C LYS A 39 6.29 -11.20 18.91
N HIS A 40 5.88 -11.63 17.71
CA HIS A 40 5.63 -13.02 17.36
C HIS A 40 6.80 -13.64 16.58
N GLU A 41 7.84 -12.86 16.27
CA GLU A 41 8.99 -13.28 15.48
C GLU A 41 10.26 -13.30 16.34
N SER A 42 11.26 -14.08 15.91
CA SER A 42 12.55 -14.19 16.60
C SER A 42 13.66 -13.48 15.82
N ASN A 43 14.68 -12.99 16.55
CA ASN A 43 15.90 -12.39 15.97
C ASN A 43 15.66 -11.13 15.10
N VAL A 44 14.63 -10.35 15.41
CA VAL A 44 14.34 -9.09 14.71
C VAL A 44 15.26 -7.97 15.22
N ASP A 45 16.05 -7.35 14.34
CA ASP A 45 16.73 -6.08 14.66
C ASP A 45 15.70 -4.94 14.65
N MET A 46 15.21 -4.61 15.85
CA MET A 46 14.21 -3.55 16.04
C MET A 46 14.66 -2.18 15.55
N GLU A 47 15.97 -1.88 15.53
CA GLU A 47 16.45 -0.60 15.02
C GLU A 47 16.37 -0.55 13.49
N VAL A 48 16.70 -1.64 12.81
CA VAL A 48 16.50 -1.78 11.36
C VAL A 48 15.01 -1.71 11.03
N LEU A 49 14.17 -2.48 11.72
CA LEU A 49 12.74 -2.53 11.44
C LEU A 49 12.06 -1.16 11.61
N ILE A 50 12.31 -0.47 12.73
CA ILE A 50 11.68 0.83 13.00
C ILE A 50 12.14 1.87 11.97
N ALA A 51 13.44 1.95 11.68
CA ALA A 51 13.96 2.89 10.70
C ALA A 51 13.42 2.60 9.28
N ALA A 52 13.32 1.32 8.90
CA ALA A 52 12.75 0.93 7.62
C ALA A 52 11.27 1.31 7.51
N CYS A 53 10.47 1.09 8.56
CA CYS A 53 9.05 1.51 8.59
C CYS A 53 8.90 3.03 8.43
N LEU A 54 9.68 3.82 9.17
CA LEU A 54 9.61 5.28 9.09
C LEU A 54 10.01 5.84 7.73
N LEU A 55 10.90 5.16 7.01
CA LEU A 55 11.53 5.68 5.79
C LEU A 55 11.03 5.01 4.49
N HIS A 56 10.18 3.99 4.55
CA HIS A 56 9.89 3.17 3.36
C HIS A 56 9.29 3.94 2.17
N ASP A 57 8.54 5.01 2.46
CA ASP A 57 7.79 5.77 1.45
C ASP A 57 8.36 7.18 1.15
N ILE A 58 9.55 7.54 1.66
CA ILE A 58 10.17 8.87 1.43
C ILE A 58 10.56 9.14 -0.05
N GLY A 59 10.42 8.15 -0.93
CA GLY A 59 10.61 8.27 -2.38
C GLY A 59 9.32 8.55 -3.17
N ARG A 60 8.17 8.69 -2.50
CA ARG A 60 6.86 8.87 -3.17
C ARG A 60 6.76 10.19 -3.93
N LYS A 61 7.30 11.27 -3.37
CA LYS A 61 7.33 12.59 -4.02
C LYS A 61 7.98 12.53 -5.40
N GLU A 62 9.10 11.82 -5.53
CA GLU A 62 9.78 11.65 -6.83
C GLU A 62 8.97 10.80 -7.80
N GLN A 63 8.28 9.77 -7.33
CA GLN A 63 7.38 8.98 -8.17
C GLN A 63 6.18 9.81 -8.67
N TYR A 64 5.65 10.71 -7.85
CA TYR A 64 4.58 11.62 -8.30
C TYR A 64 5.07 12.61 -9.36
N LEU A 65 6.28 13.16 -9.19
CA LEU A 65 6.88 14.06 -10.18
C LEU A 65 7.29 13.32 -11.47
N ASN A 66 7.67 12.05 -11.36
CA ASN A 66 8.02 11.20 -12.49
C ASN A 66 7.52 9.76 -12.27
N PRO A 67 6.37 9.39 -12.85
CA PRO A 67 5.77 8.05 -12.70
C PRO A 67 6.64 6.88 -13.18
N ALA A 68 7.69 7.13 -13.98
CA ALA A 68 8.64 6.09 -14.38
C ALA A 68 9.59 5.68 -13.24
N LEU A 69 9.66 6.47 -12.15
CA LEU A 69 10.46 6.15 -10.98
C LEU A 69 9.73 5.21 -10.02
N CYS A 70 10.46 4.23 -9.51
CA CYS A 70 10.01 3.37 -8.42
C CYS A 70 10.33 4.03 -7.08
N HIS A 71 9.29 4.35 -6.30
CA HIS A 71 9.44 5.01 -5.01
C HIS A 71 10.28 4.18 -4.03
N ALA A 72 10.17 2.85 -4.04
CA ALA A 72 10.98 1.98 -3.18
C ALA A 72 12.48 2.06 -3.53
N ARG A 73 12.81 2.10 -4.82
CA ARG A 73 14.21 2.25 -5.27
C ARG A 73 14.76 3.61 -4.87
N VAL A 74 14.05 4.69 -5.17
CA VAL A 74 14.47 6.05 -4.82
C VAL A 74 14.55 6.24 -3.30
N GLY A 75 13.52 5.77 -2.57
CA GLY A 75 13.41 5.83 -1.13
C GLY A 75 14.52 5.04 -0.42
N SER A 76 14.86 3.85 -0.92
CA SER A 76 15.94 3.04 -0.35
C SER A 76 17.30 3.76 -0.41
N GLU A 77 17.63 4.40 -1.54
CA GLU A 77 18.88 5.16 -1.69
C GLU A 77 18.90 6.43 -0.85
N LYS A 78 17.76 7.13 -0.75
CA LYS A 78 17.60 8.29 0.14
C LYS A 78 17.81 7.90 1.61
N ALA A 79 17.12 6.84 2.04
CA ALA A 79 17.21 6.34 3.41
C ALA A 79 18.64 5.94 3.75
N TYR A 80 19.31 5.20 2.86
CA TYR A 80 20.71 4.81 3.02
C TYR A 80 21.62 6.02 3.29
N ARG A 81 21.58 7.03 2.41
CA ARG A 81 22.42 8.23 2.54
C ARG A 81 22.10 9.02 3.80
N TYR A 82 20.82 9.17 4.12
CA TYR A 82 20.36 9.88 5.31
C TYR A 82 20.81 9.20 6.61
N LEU A 83 20.72 7.86 6.67
CA LEU A 83 21.13 7.07 7.82
C LEU A 83 22.65 7.14 8.04
N LEU A 84 23.46 7.05 6.98
CA LEU A 84 24.91 7.26 7.07
C LEU A 84 25.24 8.66 7.60
N TYR A 85 24.54 9.69 7.11
CA TYR A 85 24.69 11.06 7.61
C TYR A 85 24.33 11.19 9.09
N CYS A 86 23.33 10.43 9.55
CA CYS A 86 22.94 10.35 10.95
C CYS A 86 23.90 9.51 11.82
N GLY A 87 24.95 8.92 11.24
CA GLY A 87 25.97 8.14 11.94
C GLY A 87 25.61 6.67 12.15
N PHE A 88 24.67 6.11 11.39
CA PHE A 88 24.41 4.67 11.43
C PHE A 88 25.63 3.88 10.92
N PRO A 89 25.90 2.69 11.48
CA PRO A 89 26.81 1.74 10.88
C PRO A 89 26.36 1.40 9.46
N GLU A 90 27.31 1.36 8.51
CA GLU A 90 27.02 1.10 7.10
C GLU A 90 26.25 -0.21 6.89
N GLN A 91 26.58 -1.25 7.66
CA GLN A 91 25.88 -2.53 7.63
C GLN A 91 24.39 -2.39 7.96
N LYS A 92 24.02 -1.59 8.97
CA LYS A 92 22.61 -1.35 9.32
C LYS A 92 21.91 -0.50 8.27
N ALA A 93 22.57 0.57 7.79
CA ALA A 93 22.01 1.41 6.74
C ALA A 93 21.73 0.60 5.46
N SER A 94 22.64 -0.31 5.09
CA SER A 94 22.49 -1.21 3.94
C SER A 94 21.33 -2.20 4.15
N HIS A 95 21.19 -2.79 5.34
CA HIS A 95 20.06 -3.67 5.64
C HIS A 95 18.72 -2.92 5.54
N ILE A 96 18.64 -1.70 6.10
CA ILE A 96 17.43 -0.85 6.02
C ILE A 96 17.11 -0.54 4.55
N LYS A 97 18.12 -0.22 3.74
CA LYS A 97 17.96 -0.01 2.30
C LYS A 97 17.32 -1.23 1.62
N GLU A 98 17.79 -2.43 1.89
CA GLU A 98 17.24 -3.67 1.29
C GLU A 98 15.80 -3.95 1.74
N CYS A 99 15.47 -3.69 3.02
CA CYS A 99 14.09 -3.77 3.50
C CYS A 99 13.17 -2.82 2.72
N ILE A 100 13.60 -1.57 2.53
CA ILE A 100 12.82 -0.57 1.78
C ILE A 100 12.76 -0.94 0.29
N LEU A 101 13.82 -1.48 -0.30
CA LEU A 101 13.82 -1.82 -1.71
C LEU A 101 12.81 -2.94 -2.06
N SER A 102 12.57 -3.86 -1.13
CA SER A 102 11.75 -5.08 -1.32
C SER A 102 10.29 -4.95 -0.83
N HIS A 103 9.87 -3.82 -0.25
CA HIS A 103 8.53 -3.71 0.36
C HIS A 103 7.36 -3.63 -0.64
N ARG A 104 7.58 -3.49 -1.96
CA ARG A 104 6.50 -3.28 -2.93
C ARG A 104 5.77 -4.56 -3.30
N TYR A 105 4.45 -4.47 -3.43
CA TYR A 105 3.61 -5.58 -3.93
C TYR A 105 3.92 -5.94 -5.39
N ARG A 106 4.05 -4.92 -6.26
CA ARG A 106 4.35 -5.09 -7.70
C ARG A 106 5.86 -5.10 -7.94
N SER A 107 6.54 -6.14 -7.47
CA SER A 107 8.01 -6.25 -7.48
C SER A 107 8.45 -7.70 -7.72
N ASP A 108 9.53 -7.88 -8.48
CA ASP A 108 10.23 -9.17 -8.62
C ASP A 108 11.34 -9.34 -7.57
N ASN A 109 11.43 -8.40 -6.61
CA ASN A 109 12.38 -8.42 -5.50
C ASN A 109 11.65 -8.72 -4.18
N PRO A 110 11.42 -10.01 -3.82
CA PRO A 110 10.72 -10.38 -2.61
C PRO A 110 11.56 -10.10 -1.35
N PRO A 111 10.93 -9.82 -0.20
CA PRO A 111 11.64 -9.62 1.06
C PRO A 111 12.31 -10.92 1.57
N GLU A 112 13.61 -10.85 1.84
CA GLU A 112 14.38 -12.00 2.32
C GLU A 112 14.51 -12.04 3.84
N SER A 113 14.95 -10.93 4.44
CA SER A 113 15.15 -10.80 5.89
C SER A 113 13.84 -10.75 6.66
N ILE A 114 13.89 -11.05 7.96
CA ILE A 114 12.68 -10.99 8.79
C ILE A 114 12.16 -9.55 8.91
N GLU A 115 13.04 -8.55 8.98
CA GLU A 115 12.64 -7.13 9.01
C GLU A 115 11.98 -6.69 7.70
N ALA A 116 12.48 -7.16 6.55
CA ALA A 116 11.89 -6.86 5.25
C ALA A 116 10.50 -7.50 5.12
N LYS A 117 10.33 -8.73 5.61
CA LYS A 117 9.04 -9.44 5.63
C LYS A 117 8.03 -8.73 6.53
N ILE A 118 8.45 -8.33 7.74
CA ILE A 118 7.59 -7.59 8.67
C ILE A 118 7.19 -6.24 8.07
N LEU A 119 8.12 -5.49 7.46
CA LEU A 119 7.81 -4.23 6.78
C LEU A 119 6.84 -4.43 5.62
N PHE A 120 7.06 -5.44 4.78
CA PHE A 120 6.17 -5.74 3.68
C PHE A 120 4.76 -6.03 4.20
N ASP A 121 4.65 -6.92 5.19
CA ASP A 121 3.39 -7.34 5.77
C ASP A 121 2.65 -6.18 6.45
N SER A 122 3.35 -5.36 7.24
CA SER A 122 2.72 -4.23 7.94
C SER A 122 2.21 -3.16 6.97
N ASP A 123 2.94 -2.90 5.88
CA ASP A 123 2.47 -2.03 4.79
C ASP A 123 1.27 -2.64 4.06
N LYS A 124 1.29 -3.94 3.73
CA LYS A 124 0.16 -4.62 3.08
C LYS A 124 -1.07 -4.69 3.95
N LEU A 125 -0.92 -4.83 5.27
CA LEU A 125 -2.03 -4.75 6.19
C LEU A 125 -2.78 -3.42 6.10
N ASP A 126 -2.09 -2.30 5.87
CA ASP A 126 -2.75 -0.99 5.71
C ASP A 126 -3.52 -0.86 4.38
N ALA A 127 -3.35 -1.82 3.46
CA ALA A 127 -4.13 -1.97 2.24
C ALA A 127 -5.26 -3.03 2.34
N THR A 128 -5.50 -3.60 3.53
CA THR A 128 -6.59 -4.58 3.78
C THR A 128 -7.81 -3.94 4.44
N GLY A 129 -8.96 -4.62 4.34
CA GLY A 129 -10.20 -4.21 5.00
C GLY A 129 -10.77 -2.89 4.53
N THR A 130 -11.63 -2.30 5.35
CA THR A 130 -12.33 -1.03 5.03
C THR A 130 -11.37 0.14 4.85
N LEU A 131 -10.33 0.23 5.69
CA LEU A 131 -9.32 1.28 5.58
C LEU A 131 -8.52 1.14 4.28
N GLY A 132 -8.10 -0.07 3.92
CA GLY A 132 -7.37 -0.31 2.68
C GLY A 132 -8.17 0.06 1.43
N ILE A 133 -9.47 -0.24 1.43
CA ILE A 133 -10.40 0.19 0.38
C ILE A 133 -10.47 1.73 0.31
N ALA A 134 -10.69 2.40 1.45
CA ALA A 134 -10.79 3.86 1.50
C ALA A 134 -9.51 4.54 0.99
N ARG A 135 -8.33 4.04 1.40
CA ARG A 135 -7.03 4.54 0.94
C ARG A 135 -6.82 4.33 -0.56
N THR A 136 -7.26 3.20 -1.09
CA THR A 136 -7.17 2.92 -2.53
C THR A 136 -8.06 3.86 -3.33
N LEU A 137 -9.31 4.07 -2.90
CA LEU A 137 -10.22 5.03 -3.54
C LEU A 137 -9.65 6.45 -3.50
N PHE A 138 -9.08 6.85 -2.37
CA PHE A 138 -8.46 8.16 -2.21
C PHE A 138 -7.25 8.34 -3.13
N TYR A 139 -6.37 7.34 -3.22
CA TYR A 139 -5.25 7.35 -4.17
C TYR A 139 -5.73 7.42 -5.62
N ASN A 140 -6.71 6.60 -6.01
CA ASN A 140 -7.27 6.62 -7.36
C ASN A 140 -7.86 7.99 -7.71
N ALA A 141 -8.52 8.65 -6.75
CA ALA A 141 -9.03 10.01 -6.95
C ALA A 141 -7.90 11.03 -7.21
N LEU A 142 -6.77 10.94 -6.50
CA LEU A 142 -5.60 11.81 -6.72
C LEU A 142 -5.02 11.67 -8.13
N ILE A 143 -5.01 10.45 -8.68
CA ILE A 143 -4.50 10.18 -10.04
C ILE A 143 -5.60 10.19 -11.11
N SER A 144 -6.81 10.64 -10.77
CA SER A 144 -7.97 10.72 -11.67
C SER A 144 -8.34 9.38 -12.33
N GLU A 145 -8.13 8.26 -11.64
CA GLU A 145 -8.60 6.95 -12.08
C GLU A 145 -10.08 6.75 -11.72
N PRO A 146 -10.89 6.20 -12.63
CA PRO A 146 -12.31 5.98 -12.39
C PRO A 146 -12.54 4.84 -11.37
N LEU A 147 -13.75 4.80 -10.81
CA LEU A 147 -14.16 3.72 -9.92
C LEU A 147 -14.28 2.37 -10.66
N TYR A 148 -14.81 2.40 -11.87
CA TYR A 148 -15.06 1.23 -12.71
C TYR A 148 -15.01 1.61 -14.18
N SER A 149 -15.06 0.62 -15.07
CA SER A 149 -15.15 0.82 -16.51
C SER A 149 -16.38 0.11 -17.10
N VAL A 150 -16.78 0.50 -18.31
CA VAL A 150 -17.90 -0.10 -19.04
C VAL A 150 -17.43 -0.58 -20.41
N ASP A 151 -18.04 -1.64 -20.93
CA ASP A 151 -17.77 -2.11 -22.29
C ASP A 151 -18.51 -1.28 -23.36
N GLY A 152 -18.28 -1.62 -24.64
CA GLY A 152 -18.93 -0.95 -25.77
C GLY A 152 -20.45 -1.14 -25.84
N ASN A 153 -21.01 -2.04 -25.05
CA ASN A 153 -22.45 -2.28 -24.95
C ASN A 153 -23.07 -1.62 -23.70
N GLY A 154 -22.28 -0.89 -22.91
CA GLY A 154 -22.73 -0.27 -21.66
C GLY A 154 -22.81 -1.23 -20.48
N ASN A 155 -22.22 -2.42 -20.57
CA ASN A 155 -22.13 -3.33 -19.42
C ASN A 155 -21.01 -2.88 -18.49
N VAL A 156 -21.33 -2.78 -17.20
CA VAL A 156 -20.35 -2.50 -16.15
C VAL A 156 -19.41 -3.70 -16.00
N LEU A 157 -18.13 -3.44 -16.21
CA LEU A 157 -17.06 -4.42 -16.04
C LEU A 157 -16.73 -4.60 -14.56
N ASP A 158 -16.24 -5.78 -14.19
CA ASP A 158 -15.99 -6.15 -12.79
C ASP A 158 -14.52 -5.95 -12.36
N GLY A 159 -13.62 -5.61 -13.28
CA GLY A 159 -12.21 -5.42 -12.99
C GLY A 159 -11.31 -6.61 -13.31
N GLN A 160 -11.86 -7.83 -13.54
CA GLN A 160 -11.03 -9.04 -13.66
C GLN A 160 -10.19 -9.04 -14.95
N HIS A 161 -10.76 -8.52 -16.04
CA HIS A 161 -10.13 -8.49 -17.36
C HIS A 161 -10.14 -7.08 -17.98
N ASP A 162 -10.38 -6.06 -17.16
CA ASP A 162 -10.46 -4.67 -17.57
C ASP A 162 -9.10 -4.21 -18.12
N LYS A 163 -9.14 -3.55 -19.28
CA LYS A 163 -7.95 -2.93 -19.89
C LYS A 163 -7.63 -1.57 -19.29
N VAL A 164 -8.67 -0.84 -18.88
CA VAL A 164 -8.56 0.51 -18.35
C VAL A 164 -8.34 0.43 -16.82
N PRO A 165 -7.35 1.15 -16.26
CA PRO A 165 -7.19 1.29 -14.82
C PRO A 165 -8.47 1.82 -14.17
N SER A 166 -8.87 1.19 -13.06
CA SER A 166 -10.02 1.58 -12.26
C SER A 166 -9.89 0.99 -10.85
N PHE A 167 -10.69 1.47 -9.90
CA PHE A 167 -10.75 0.84 -8.58
C PHE A 167 -11.17 -0.64 -8.66
N PHE A 168 -12.14 -1.00 -9.50
CA PHE A 168 -12.53 -2.41 -9.68
C PHE A 168 -11.38 -3.28 -10.20
N ARG A 169 -10.61 -2.76 -11.16
CA ARG A 169 -9.42 -3.45 -11.66
C ARG A 169 -8.34 -3.59 -10.60
N GLU A 170 -8.09 -2.55 -9.81
CA GLU A 170 -7.14 -2.60 -8.69
C GLU A 170 -7.59 -3.60 -7.62
N TYR A 171 -8.90 -3.65 -7.34
CA TYR A 171 -9.48 -4.60 -6.42
C TYR A 171 -9.20 -6.04 -6.87
N LYS A 172 -9.60 -6.39 -8.10
CA LYS A 172 -9.42 -7.74 -8.66
C LYS A 172 -7.97 -8.15 -8.84
N TYR A 173 -7.09 -7.21 -9.17
CA TYR A 173 -5.68 -7.51 -9.34
C TYR A 173 -4.93 -7.64 -8.00
N LYS A 174 -5.11 -6.69 -7.09
CA LYS A 174 -4.31 -6.58 -5.86
C LYS A 174 -5.13 -6.85 -4.61
N LEU A 175 -6.19 -6.09 -4.36
CA LEU A 175 -6.83 -6.08 -3.04
C LEU A 175 -7.52 -7.40 -2.71
N GLU A 176 -8.06 -8.10 -3.70
CA GLU A 176 -8.65 -9.44 -3.54
C GLU A 176 -7.57 -10.50 -3.23
N ASN A 177 -6.40 -10.37 -3.85
CA ASN A 177 -5.34 -11.38 -3.78
C ASN A 177 -4.32 -11.16 -2.66
N ILE A 178 -4.33 -9.98 -2.01
CA ILE A 178 -3.32 -9.62 -1.00
C ILE A 178 -3.38 -10.52 0.24
N TYR A 179 -4.54 -11.11 0.53
CA TYR A 179 -4.79 -11.94 1.73
C TYR A 179 -3.97 -13.24 1.74
N ASP A 180 -3.48 -13.70 0.58
CA ASP A 180 -2.66 -14.91 0.43
C ASP A 180 -1.16 -14.60 0.26
N LYS A 181 -0.73 -13.36 0.51
CA LYS A 181 0.63 -12.87 0.19
C LYS A 181 1.43 -12.41 1.41
N PHE A 182 0.93 -12.67 2.62
CA PHE A 182 1.63 -12.33 3.87
C PHE A 182 2.73 -13.34 4.19
N TYR A 183 3.85 -12.85 4.71
CA TYR A 183 5.02 -13.66 5.04
C TYR A 183 5.02 -14.17 6.50
N THR A 184 4.32 -13.48 7.40
CA THR A 184 4.24 -13.80 8.82
C THR A 184 2.84 -14.28 9.19
N ASP A 185 2.77 -15.24 10.12
CA ASP A 185 1.50 -15.82 10.58
C ASP A 185 0.60 -14.76 11.24
N ARG A 186 1.22 -13.84 12.00
CA ARG A 186 0.51 -12.76 12.67
C ARG A 186 -0.14 -11.80 11.68
N ALA A 187 0.55 -11.42 10.62
CA ALA A 187 -0.03 -10.55 9.61
C ALA A 187 -1.15 -11.27 8.83
N ALA A 188 -0.95 -12.54 8.47
CA ALA A 188 -1.98 -13.34 7.81
C ALA A 188 -3.26 -13.46 8.67
N GLN A 189 -3.12 -13.60 9.99
CA GLN A 189 -4.27 -13.60 10.91
C GLN A 189 -5.04 -12.28 10.86
N ILE A 190 -4.35 -11.15 11.04
CA ILE A 190 -4.98 -9.81 11.04
C ILE A 190 -5.65 -9.54 9.68
N ALA A 191 -5.02 -9.95 8.58
CA ALA A 191 -5.57 -9.78 7.25
C ALA A 191 -6.88 -10.56 7.07
N ARG A 192 -6.94 -11.83 7.51
CA ARG A 192 -8.16 -12.65 7.44
C ARG A 192 -9.34 -12.01 8.19
N GLU A 193 -9.09 -11.41 9.34
CA GLU A 193 -10.12 -10.71 10.13
C GLU A 193 -10.73 -9.51 9.36
N ARG A 194 -9.98 -8.93 8.42
CA ARG A 194 -10.37 -7.75 7.63
C ARG A 194 -11.01 -8.09 6.28
N GLN A 195 -10.81 -9.30 5.78
CA GLN A 195 -11.13 -9.70 4.41
C GLN A 195 -12.61 -9.55 4.07
N LEU A 196 -13.50 -10.05 4.94
CA LEU A 196 -14.93 -10.06 4.69
C LEU A 196 -15.48 -8.64 4.43
N SER A 197 -14.99 -7.63 5.16
CA SER A 197 -15.44 -6.26 4.95
C SER A 197 -15.01 -5.70 3.59
N ALA A 198 -13.81 -6.05 3.10
CA ALA A 198 -13.35 -5.62 1.79
C ALA A 198 -14.12 -6.31 0.65
N VAL A 199 -14.43 -7.61 0.81
CA VAL A 199 -15.30 -8.37 -0.11
C VAL A 199 -16.69 -7.75 -0.19
N SER A 200 -17.35 -7.58 0.95
CA SER A 200 -18.68 -6.98 1.01
C SER A 200 -18.74 -5.58 0.40
N PHE A 201 -17.70 -4.75 0.62
CA PHE A 201 -17.65 -3.41 0.03
C PHE A 201 -17.65 -3.48 -1.50
N TYR A 202 -16.74 -4.26 -2.09
CA TYR A 202 -16.63 -4.39 -3.54
C TYR A 202 -17.89 -4.99 -4.16
N GLU A 203 -18.43 -6.06 -3.58
CA GLU A 203 -19.63 -6.73 -4.11
C GLU A 203 -20.87 -5.84 -4.07
N ASN A 204 -21.06 -5.07 -3.00
CA ASN A 204 -22.16 -4.13 -2.89
C ASN A 204 -22.01 -3.01 -3.92
N MET A 205 -20.82 -2.42 -4.03
CA MET A 205 -20.56 -1.37 -5.01
C MET A 205 -20.76 -1.84 -6.45
N LEU A 206 -20.28 -3.05 -6.79
CA LEU A 206 -20.51 -3.65 -8.11
C LEU A 206 -22.01 -3.84 -8.40
N ARG A 207 -22.77 -4.32 -7.40
CA ARG A 207 -24.22 -4.52 -7.52
C ARG A 207 -24.96 -3.20 -7.74
N GLU A 208 -24.65 -2.18 -6.93
CA GLU A 208 -25.25 -0.85 -7.01
C GLU A 208 -25.03 -0.22 -8.39
N VAL A 209 -23.78 -0.25 -8.87
CA VAL A 209 -23.44 0.30 -10.18
C VAL A 209 -24.13 -0.50 -11.29
N LYS A 210 -24.08 -1.84 -11.28
CA LYS A 210 -24.75 -2.67 -12.30
C LYS A 210 -26.25 -2.39 -12.39
N ALA A 211 -26.92 -2.23 -11.25
CA ALA A 211 -28.35 -1.94 -11.21
C ALA A 211 -28.71 -0.63 -11.93
N CYS A 212 -27.88 0.42 -11.79
CA CYS A 212 -28.10 1.69 -12.48
C CYS A 212 -28.07 1.56 -14.00
N TYR A 213 -27.15 0.77 -14.56
CA TYR A 213 -27.02 0.61 -16.02
C TYR A 213 -28.08 -0.31 -16.61
N ILE A 214 -28.38 -1.42 -15.93
CA ILE A 214 -29.40 -2.40 -16.36
C ILE A 214 -30.77 -1.74 -16.51
N ASN A 215 -31.14 -0.87 -15.56
CA ASN A 215 -32.42 -0.18 -15.59
C ASN A 215 -32.36 1.09 -16.45
N GLY A 216 -31.29 1.88 -16.33
CA GLY A 216 -31.22 3.21 -16.93
C GLY A 216 -31.05 3.23 -18.45
N ILE A 217 -30.31 2.28 -19.04
CA ILE A 217 -30.12 2.26 -20.52
C ILE A 217 -31.44 2.02 -21.26
N PRO A 218 -32.24 0.99 -20.91
CA PRO A 218 -33.55 0.78 -21.54
C PRO A 218 -34.51 1.95 -21.31
N ASP A 219 -34.59 2.47 -20.09
CA ASP A 219 -35.48 3.58 -19.74
C ASP A 219 -35.16 4.83 -20.57
N LEU A 220 -33.87 5.20 -20.64
CA LEU A 220 -33.43 6.35 -21.44
C LEU A 220 -33.72 6.13 -22.93
N LYS A 221 -33.46 4.92 -23.45
CA LYS A 221 -33.75 4.60 -24.86
C LYS A 221 -35.24 4.75 -25.17
N SER A 222 -36.12 4.28 -24.28
CA SER A 222 -37.57 4.41 -24.45
C SER A 222 -38.08 5.86 -24.39
N ILE A 223 -37.37 6.77 -23.72
CA ILE A 223 -37.75 8.20 -23.63
C ILE A 223 -37.31 8.98 -24.87
N LEU A 224 -36.20 8.56 -25.49
CA LEU A 224 -35.60 9.24 -26.65
C LEU A 224 -36.16 8.77 -28.00
N GLU A 225 -36.88 7.64 -28.03
CA GLU A 225 -37.62 7.12 -29.18
C GLU A 225 -39.02 7.76 -29.32
#